data_AF-A0A6P0C774-F1
#
_entry.id   AF-A0A6P0C774-F1
#
_cell.length_a   1.000
_cell.length_b   1.000
_cell.length_c   1.000
_cell.angle_alpha   90.00
_cell.angle_beta   90.00
_cell.angle_gamma   90.00
#
_symmetry.space_group_name_H-M   'P 1'
#
loop_
_entity.id
_entity.type
_entity.pdbx_description
1 polymer ?
#
loop_
_entity_poly.entity_id
_entity_poly.type
_entity_poly.pdbx_seq_one_letter_code
_entity_poly.pdbx_strand_id
1 'polypeptide(L)'
;MLNNIGLPGLLLIAVVVLVLFGRGKISSLMGEVGKGITSFKKGISEGEEEVKSVENVEGADLPKHTDIGTHPETDKAADKSAS
;
A
#
# COMPACT_ATOMS: atom_id res chain seq x y z
N MET A 1 -8.60 -38.19 28.43
CA MET A 1 -9.92 -37.65 28.04
C MET A 1 -9.97 -36.11 28.06
N LEU A 2 -8.88 -35.41 27.75
CA LEU A 2 -8.80 -33.93 27.77
C LEU A 2 -8.68 -33.29 26.36
N ASN A 3 -8.57 -34.12 25.32
CA ASN A 3 -8.35 -33.67 23.95
C ASN A 3 -9.57 -32.99 23.29
N ASN A 4 -10.71 -32.97 23.98
CA ASN A 4 -11.98 -32.43 23.48
C ASN A 4 -12.32 -31.04 24.04
N ILE A 5 -11.45 -30.42 24.87
CA ILE A 5 -11.76 -29.12 25.50
C ILE A 5 -11.15 -27.94 24.73
N GLY A 6 -10.02 -28.13 24.04
CA GLY A 6 -9.34 -27.04 23.33
C GLY A 6 -10.15 -26.54 22.14
N LEU A 7 -10.08 -27.27 21.01
CA LEU A 7 -10.73 -26.86 19.76
C LEU A 7 -12.28 -26.86 19.85
N PRO A 8 -12.93 -27.89 20.44
CA PRO A 8 -14.40 -27.92 20.53
C PRO A 8 -14.96 -26.86 21.50
N GLY A 9 -14.25 -26.56 22.59
CA GLY A 9 -14.64 -25.52 23.54
C GLY A 9 -14.60 -24.13 22.92
N LEU A 10 -13.55 -23.84 22.14
CA LEU A 10 -13.44 -22.58 21.41
C LEU A 10 -14.54 -22.41 20.35
N LEU A 11 -14.93 -23.50 19.67
CA LEU A 11 -16.06 -23.50 18.74
C LEU A 11 -17.39 -23.18 19.44
N LEU A 12 -17.63 -23.75 20.63
CA LEU A 12 -18.84 -23.47 21.40
C LEU A 12 -18.90 -21.99 21.81
N ILE A 13 -17.78 -21.43 22.27
CA ILE A 13 -17.70 -19.99 22.60
C ILE A 13 -17.99 -19.13 21.36
N ALA A 14 -17.39 -19.47 20.21
CA ALA A 14 -17.62 -18.75 18.96
C ALA A 14 -19.11 -18.76 18.54
N VAL A 15 -19.80 -19.89 18.71
CA VAL A 15 -21.24 -20.00 18.44
C VAL A 15 -22.06 -19.14 19.40
N VAL A 16 -21.76 -19.15 20.70
CA VAL A 16 -22.46 -18.31 21.69
C VAL A 16 -22.30 -16.82 21.36
N VAL A 17 -21.08 -16.39 21.05
CA VAL A 17 -20.81 -15.00 20.64
C VAL A 17 -21.56 -14.66 19.35
N LEU A 18 -21.57 -15.56 18.36
CA LEU A 18 -22.29 -15.35 17.11
C LEU A 18 -23.81 -15.22 17.32
N VAL A 19 -24.40 -15.94 18.28
CA VAL A 19 -25.83 -15.83 18.62
C VAL A 19 -26.14 -14.52 19.35
N LEU A 20 -25.30 -14.12 20.32
CA LEU A 20 -25.51 -12.89 21.09
C LEU A 20 -25.33 -11.63 20.25
N PHE A 21 -24.29 -11.59 19.41
CA PHE A 21 -23.97 -10.42 18.59
C PHE A 21 -24.61 -10.47 17.21
N GLY A 22 -25.01 -11.66 16.73
CA GLY A 22 -25.56 -11.88 15.40
C GLY A 22 -24.52 -11.77 14.27
N ARG A 23 -24.74 -12.54 13.20
CA ARG A 23 -23.86 -12.55 12.01
C ARG A 23 -23.67 -11.17 11.35
N GLY A 24 -24.69 -10.31 11.41
CA GLY A 24 -24.65 -8.98 10.77
C GLY A 24 -23.68 -8.01 11.42
N LYS A 25 -23.66 -7.95 12.76
CA LYS A 25 -22.78 -7.02 13.51
C LYS A 25 -21.32 -7.44 13.38
N ILE A 26 -21.04 -8.74 13.50
CA ILE A 26 -19.68 -9.28 13.39
C ILE A 26 -19.12 -9.10 11.98
N SER A 27 -19.92 -9.32 10.93
CA SER A 27 -19.45 -9.15 9.55
C SER A 27 -19.10 -7.69 9.21
N SER A 28 -19.87 -6.73 9.72
CA SER A 28 -19.58 -5.30 9.53
C SER A 28 -18.27 -4.91 10.22
N LEU A 29 -18.11 -5.32 11.48
CA LEU A 29 -16.91 -5.05 12.27
C LEU A 29 -15.66 -5.73 11.68
N MET A 30 -15.77 -6.98 11.24
CA MET A 30 -14.66 -7.68 10.57
C MET A 30 -14.26 -7.02 9.25
N GLY A 31 -15.20 -6.40 8.53
CA GLY A 31 -14.89 -5.64 7.32
C GLY A 31 -14.06 -4.38 7.62
N GLU A 32 -14.41 -3.62 8.66
CA GLU A 32 -13.69 -2.42 9.08
C GLU A 32 -12.32 -2.76 9.67
N VAL A 33 -12.26 -3.75 10.56
CA VAL A 33 -11.01 -4.26 11.15
C VAL A 33 -10.10 -4.86 10.07
N GLY A 34 -10.65 -5.62 9.12
CA GLY A 34 -9.89 -6.24 8.03
C GLY A 34 -9.22 -5.21 7.12
N LYS A 35 -9.90 -4.09 6.83
CA LYS A 35 -9.30 -2.96 6.11
C LYS A 35 -8.15 -2.33 6.90
N GLY A 36 -8.34 -2.10 8.20
CA GLY A 36 -7.29 -1.57 9.09
C GLY A 36 -6.04 -2.45 9.15
N ILE A 37 -6.23 -3.77 9.33
CA ILE A 37 -5.12 -4.75 9.33
C ILE A 37 -4.43 -4.79 7.95
N THR A 38 -5.20 -4.72 6.85
CA THR A 38 -4.64 -4.72 5.49
C THR A 38 -3.77 -3.49 5.24
N SER A 39 -4.25 -2.30 5.59
CA SER A 39 -3.48 -1.06 5.47
C SER A 39 -2.25 -1.05 6.37
N PHE A 40 -2.37 -1.58 7.59
CA PHE A 40 -1.24 -1.74 8.51
C PHE A 40 -0.18 -2.69 7.95
N LYS A 41 -0.60 -3.86 7.46
CA LYS A 41 0.28 -4.83 6.81
C LYS A 41 0.96 -4.24 5.58
N LYS A 42 0.21 -3.51 4.75
CA LYS A 42 0.75 -2.83 3.56
C LYS A 42 1.79 -1.78 3.94
N GLY A 43 1.51 -0.93 4.93
CA GLY A 43 2.47 0.07 5.41
C GLY A 43 3.75 -0.54 6.01
N ILE A 44 3.65 -1.67 6.70
CA ILE A 44 4.84 -2.42 7.17
C ILE A 44 5.63 -2.98 6.00
N SER A 45 4.97 -3.64 5.04
CA SER A 45 5.65 -4.23 3.89
C SER A 45 6.29 -3.19 2.99
N GLU A 46 5.66 -2.03 2.79
CA GLU A 46 6.23 -0.89 2.05
C GLU A 46 7.45 -0.31 2.78
N GLY A 47 7.41 -0.20 4.12
CA GLY A 47 8.56 0.23 4.90
C GLY A 47 9.73 -0.76 4.86
N GLU A 48 9.45 -2.07 4.83
CA GLU A 48 10.48 -3.10 4.64
C GLU A 48 11.04 -3.12 3.21
N GLU A 49 10.21 -2.93 2.19
CA GLU A 49 10.65 -2.83 0.79
C GLU A 49 11.44 -1.55 0.53
N GLU A 50 11.04 -0.40 1.08
CA GLU A 50 11.76 0.87 0.92
C GLU A 50 13.19 0.75 1.47
N VAL A 51 13.38 0.08 2.61
CA VAL A 51 14.71 -0.21 3.18
C VAL A 51 15.52 -1.17 2.31
N LYS A 52 14.87 -2.13 1.63
CA LYS A 52 15.54 -3.11 0.77
C LYS A 52 15.84 -2.59 -0.64
N SER A 53 15.03 -1.67 -1.14
CA SER A 53 15.22 -1.04 -2.44
C SER A 53 16.39 -0.06 -2.44
N VAL A 54 16.80 0.50 -1.29
CA VAL A 54 18.02 1.33 -1.20
C VAL A 54 19.31 0.53 -1.32
N GLU A 55 19.30 -0.79 -1.06
CA GLU A 55 20.49 -1.66 -1.16
C GLU A 55 20.68 -2.29 -2.55
N ASN A 56 19.74 -2.15 -3.49
CA ASN A 56 19.84 -2.74 -4.84
C ASN A 56 20.02 -1.71 -5.96
N VAL A 57 20.31 -0.45 -5.65
CA VAL A 57 20.58 0.59 -6.67
C VAL A 57 22.08 0.72 -6.95
N GLU A 58 22.72 -0.39 -7.30
CA GLU A 58 24.05 -0.41 -7.91
C GLU A 58 23.97 -1.23 -9.20
N GLY A 59 23.42 -0.62 -10.25
CA GLY A 59 23.50 -1.17 -11.61
C GLY A 59 22.18 -1.36 -12.34
N ALA A 60 21.37 -0.31 -12.52
CA ALA A 60 20.45 -0.26 -13.65
C ALA A 60 20.14 1.20 -14.00
N ASP A 61 20.58 1.58 -15.20
CA ASP A 61 20.17 2.69 -16.06
C ASP A 61 19.39 3.85 -15.42
N LEU A 62 20.07 5.00 -15.32
CA LEU A 62 19.42 6.28 -15.07
C LEU A 62 18.41 6.57 -16.20
N PRO A 63 17.12 6.84 -15.91
CA PRO A 63 16.25 7.44 -16.90
C PRO A 63 16.83 8.81 -17.27
N LYS A 64 17.15 8.96 -18.57
CA LYS A 64 17.49 10.25 -19.18
C LYS A 64 16.35 11.20 -18.86
N HIS A 65 16.59 12.08 -17.87
CA HIS A 65 15.69 13.17 -17.56
C HIS A 65 15.48 13.97 -18.83
N THR A 66 14.24 13.91 -19.30
CA THR A 66 13.69 14.75 -20.35
C THR A 66 13.77 16.18 -19.86
N ASP A 67 14.40 17.04 -20.65
CA ASP A 67 14.47 18.48 -20.45
C ASP A 67 13.07 19.06 -20.21
N ILE A 68 12.74 19.34 -18.95
CA ILE A 68 11.62 20.22 -18.60
C ILE A 68 12.24 21.58 -18.29
N GLY A 69 12.25 22.43 -19.31
CA GLY A 69 12.16 23.88 -19.22
C GLY A 69 13.24 24.58 -18.39
N THR A 70 14.22 25.18 -19.08
CA THR A 70 14.46 26.65 -19.06
C THR A 70 15.57 26.94 -20.07
N HIS A 71 15.20 27.19 -21.32
CA HIS A 71 16.05 27.93 -22.24
C HIS A 71 15.71 29.42 -22.09
N PRO A 72 16.59 30.29 -21.56
CA PRO A 72 16.55 31.69 -21.92
C PRO A 72 17.16 31.76 -23.32
N GLU A 73 16.31 31.60 -24.34
CA GLU A 73 16.74 31.84 -25.72
C GLU A 73 16.95 33.35 -25.86
N THR A 74 18.22 33.73 -25.93
CA THR A 74 18.67 35.07 -26.23
C THR A 74 18.19 35.44 -27.62
N ASP A 75 17.31 36.44 -27.71
CA ASP A 75 16.92 37.11 -28.96
C ASP A 75 18.16 37.52 -29.75
N LYS A 76 18.45 36.78 -30.82
CA LYS A 76 19.19 37.35 -31.94
C LYS A 76 18.80 36.69 -33.25
N ALA A 77 18.39 37.56 -34.17
CA ALA A 77 18.30 37.40 -35.62
C ALA A 77 16.92 37.03 -36.17
N ALA A 78 16.04 38.03 -36.22
CA ALA A 78 15.08 38.19 -37.30
C ALA A 78 15.20 39.62 -37.87
N ASP A 79 16.26 39.86 -38.64
CA ASP A 79 16.19 40.86 -39.72
C ASP A 79 16.73 40.22 -40.98
N LYS A 80 15.81 39.82 -41.85
CA LYS A 80 15.95 40.03 -43.29
C LYS A 80 14.62 39.81 -43.99
N SER A 81 14.24 40.86 -44.72
CA SER A 81 13.46 40.83 -45.96
C SER A 81 11.94 40.94 -45.81
N ALA A 82 11.44 42.18 -45.77
CA ALA A 82 10.52 42.69 -46.80
C ALA A 82 10.35 44.22 -46.72
N SER A 83 10.49 44.87 -47.89
CA SER A 83 10.28 46.29 -48.25
C SER A 83 11.46 47.26 -48.10
#